data_AF-A0A1F5CQP3-F1
#
_entry.id   AF-A0A1F5CQP3-F1
#
_cell.length_a   1.000
_cell.length_b   1.000
_cell.length_c   1.000
_cell.angle_alpha   90.00
_cell.angle_beta   90.00
_cell.angle_gamma   90.00
#
_symmetry.space_group_name_H-M   'P 1'
#
loop_
_entity.id
_entity.type
_entity.pdbx_description
1 polymer ?
#
loop_
_entity_poly.entity_id
_entity_poly.type
_entity_poly.pdbx_seq_one_letter_code
_entity_poly.pdbx_strand_id
1 'polypeptide(L)'
;MGPGVHEHHGGEELKLELTSTKNNPLIGRREVAFRVEEKSTPDRSGIKVELATALRVNLDQVYVQEIETKSGTHVTLGVAHVYDDPATALKVEPKHVIKRNEPKAKTEGKEAA
;
A
#
# COMPACT_ATOMS: atom_id res chain seq x y z
N MET A 1 -10.61 -23.48 -24.42
CA MET A 1 -9.64 -22.51 -23.89
C MET A 1 -9.78 -22.50 -22.37
N GLY A 2 -8.78 -23.01 -21.65
CA GLY A 2 -8.84 -23.09 -20.19
C GLY A 2 -8.74 -21.69 -19.57
N PRO A 3 -9.51 -21.37 -18.51
CA PRO A 3 -9.16 -20.24 -17.67
C PRO A 3 -7.87 -20.60 -16.95
N GLY A 4 -6.78 -19.91 -17.31
CA GLY A 4 -5.53 -19.96 -16.57
C GLY A 4 -5.82 -19.55 -15.14
N VAL A 5 -5.88 -20.55 -14.27
CA VAL A 5 -5.90 -20.39 -12.82
C VAL A 5 -4.72 -19.51 -12.45
N HIS A 6 -4.99 -18.39 -11.80
CA HIS A 6 -3.95 -17.65 -11.07
C HIS A 6 -3.52 -18.57 -9.91
N GLU A 7 -2.55 -19.45 -10.17
CA GLU A 7 -1.85 -20.18 -9.13
C GLU A 7 -0.89 -19.21 -8.43
N HIS A 8 -1.42 -18.41 -7.51
CA HIS A 8 -0.62 -17.89 -6.40
C HIS A 8 -0.51 -18.99 -5.34
N HIS A 9 0.41 -19.93 -5.58
CA HIS A 9 0.92 -20.83 -4.56
C HIS A 9 1.73 -20.01 -3.55
N GLY A 10 1.42 -20.15 -2.25
CA GLY A 10 2.28 -19.68 -1.16
C GLY A 10 1.59 -18.72 -0.19
N GLY A 11 0.52 -19.18 0.47
CA GLY A 11 0.02 -18.52 1.67
C GLY A 11 0.97 -18.80 2.83
N GLU A 12 2.06 -18.05 2.94
CA GLU A 12 2.68 -17.80 4.23
C GLU A 12 1.70 -16.95 5.03
N GLU A 13 1.35 -17.36 6.25
CA GLU A 13 0.40 -16.67 7.14
C GLU A 13 0.92 -15.28 7.55
N LEU A 14 0.79 -14.31 6.64
CA LEU A 14 0.86 -12.89 6.91
C LEU A 14 -0.41 -12.55 7.71
N LYS A 15 -0.26 -12.20 8.99
CA LYS A 15 -1.39 -11.72 9.80
C LYS A 15 -1.42 -10.20 9.76
N LEU A 16 -2.15 -9.66 8.79
CA LEU A 16 -2.47 -8.25 8.74
C LEU A 16 -3.66 -7.91 9.65
N GLU A 17 -3.45 -6.97 10.56
CA GLU A 17 -4.49 -6.43 11.45
C GLU A 17 -4.53 -4.91 11.34
N LEU A 18 -5.70 -4.37 11.02
CA LEU A 18 -5.94 -2.94 10.89
C LEU A 18 -6.12 -2.33 12.28
N THR A 19 -5.10 -1.59 12.76
CA THR A 19 -5.13 -0.97 14.09
C THR A 19 -5.91 0.34 14.09
N SER A 20 -5.85 1.11 12.99
CA SER A 20 -6.57 2.37 12.87
C SER A 20 -6.93 2.65 11.43
N THR A 21 -8.14 3.16 11.19
CA THR A 21 -8.58 3.59 9.87
C THR A 21 -9.25 4.95 10.00
N LYS A 22 -8.61 5.99 9.46
CA LYS A 22 -9.13 7.35 9.38
C LYS A 22 -9.46 7.67 7.94
N ASN A 23 -10.73 7.90 7.67
CA ASN A 23 -11.20 8.39 6.38
C ASN A 23 -11.33 9.91 6.42
N ASN A 24 -10.75 10.62 5.44
CA ASN A 24 -10.99 12.02 5.19
C ASN A 24 -11.77 12.20 3.86
N PRO A 25 -13.11 12.32 3.91
CA PRO A 25 -13.96 12.39 2.73
C PRO A 25 -13.77 13.67 1.90
N LEU A 26 -13.14 14.72 2.44
CA LEU A 26 -12.90 15.97 1.71
C LEU A 26 -11.89 15.82 0.56
N ILE A 27 -10.95 14.90 0.71
CA ILE A 27 -9.86 14.66 -0.23
C ILE A 27 -9.87 13.22 -0.77
N GLY A 28 -10.78 12.36 -0.30
CA GLY A 28 -10.78 10.94 -0.66
C GLY A 28 -9.51 10.22 -0.20
N ARG A 29 -8.95 10.64 0.94
CA ARG A 29 -7.77 10.01 1.56
C ARG A 29 -8.21 9.17 2.74
N ARG A 30 -7.80 7.92 2.76
CA ARG A 30 -7.99 7.01 3.88
C ARG A 30 -6.63 6.62 4.45
N GLU A 31 -6.34 7.10 5.65
CA GLU A 31 -5.17 6.73 6.41
C GLU A 31 -5.46 5.43 7.15
N VAL A 32 -4.65 4.41 6.89
CA VAL A 32 -4.82 3.07 7.43
C VAL A 32 -3.54 2.69 8.14
N ALA A 33 -3.60 2.66 9.46
CA ALA A 33 -2.55 2.07 10.28
C ALA A 33 -2.80 0.57 10.39
N PHE A 34 -1.81 -0.22 10.00
CA PHE A 34 -1.86 -1.67 10.03
C PHE A 34 -0.69 -2.21 10.84
N ARG A 35 -0.92 -3.32 11.52
CA ARG A 35 0.14 -4.17 12.06
C ARG A 35 0.16 -5.47 11.26
N VAL A 36 1.35 -5.96 11.01
CA VAL A 36 1.62 -7.21 10.33
C VAL A 36 2.42 -8.06 11.30
N GLU A 37 1.89 -9.23 11.65
CA GLU A 37 2.62 -10.22 12.44
C GLU A 37 3.06 -11.35 11.52
N GLU A 38 4.37 -11.52 11.35
CA GLU A 38 4.96 -12.55 10.49
C GLU A 38 6.28 -13.05 11.09
N LYS A 39 6.52 -14.37 11.01
CA LYS A 39 7.77 -14.98 11.46
C LYS A 39 8.96 -14.60 10.56
N SER A 40 8.70 -14.40 9.28
CA SER A 40 9.66 -13.96 8.26
C SER A 40 9.57 -12.45 8.07
N THR A 41 10.58 -11.84 7.42
CA THR A 41 10.50 -10.41 7.09
C THR A 41 9.54 -10.25 5.91
N PRO A 42 8.37 -9.62 6.10
CA PRO A 42 7.39 -9.53 5.04
C PRO A 42 7.93 -8.69 3.90
N ASP A 43 7.78 -9.18 2.67
CA ASP A 43 8.12 -8.39 1.50
C ASP A 43 7.16 -7.19 1.42
N ARG A 44 7.70 -6.02 1.08
CA ARG A 44 6.93 -4.78 0.95
C ARG A 44 5.76 -4.94 -0.02
N SER A 45 5.93 -5.77 -1.05
CA SER A 45 4.92 -6.09 -2.05
C SER A 45 3.82 -6.98 -1.47
N GLY A 46 4.16 -7.95 -0.62
CA GLY A 46 3.20 -8.84 0.04
C GLY A 46 2.22 -8.07 0.92
N ILE A 47 2.75 -7.20 1.78
CA ILE A 47 1.93 -6.28 2.61
C ILE A 47 1.01 -5.43 1.74
N LYS A 48 1.52 -4.92 0.61
CA LYS A 48 0.76 -4.07 -0.31
C LYS A 48 -0.41 -4.83 -0.95
N VAL A 49 -0.18 -6.05 -1.39
CA VAL A 49 -1.21 -6.94 -1.97
C VAL A 49 -2.29 -7.26 -0.95
N GLU A 50 -1.90 -7.55 0.28
CA GLU A 50 -2.85 -7.92 1.31
C GLU A 50 -3.66 -6.71 1.81
N LEU A 51 -3.03 -5.54 1.95
CA LEU A 51 -3.75 -4.27 2.18
C LEU A 51 -4.74 -3.96 1.08
N ALA A 52 -4.32 -4.08 -0.19
CA ALA A 52 -5.19 -3.84 -1.34
C ALA A 52 -6.39 -4.78 -1.33
N THR A 53 -6.16 -6.07 -1.01
CA THR A 53 -7.21 -7.09 -0.91
C THR A 53 -8.15 -6.82 0.27
N ALA A 54 -7.61 -6.53 1.45
CA ALA A 54 -8.37 -6.24 2.67
C ALA A 54 -9.26 -5.00 2.52
N LEU A 55 -8.74 -3.97 1.84
CA LEU A 55 -9.44 -2.70 1.61
C LEU A 55 -10.26 -2.71 0.31
N ARG A 56 -10.17 -3.77 -0.50
CA ARG A 56 -10.79 -3.90 -1.84
C ARG A 56 -10.46 -2.75 -2.79
N VAL A 57 -9.19 -2.35 -2.80
CA VAL A 57 -8.65 -1.28 -3.65
C VAL A 57 -7.51 -1.81 -4.52
N ASN A 58 -7.07 -1.02 -5.50
CA ASN A 58 -5.93 -1.39 -6.34
C ASN A 58 -4.60 -1.12 -5.64
N LEU A 59 -3.57 -1.91 -5.98
CA LEU A 59 -2.19 -1.69 -5.53
C LEU A 59 -1.65 -0.29 -5.84
N ASP A 60 -2.14 0.32 -6.91
CA ASP A 60 -1.78 1.68 -7.34
C ASP A 60 -2.37 2.76 -6.41
N GLN A 61 -3.52 2.46 -5.79
CA GLN A 61 -4.21 3.34 -4.87
C GLN A 61 -3.64 3.26 -3.43
N VAL A 62 -2.83 2.24 -3.14
CA VAL A 62 -2.21 2.03 -1.83
C VAL A 62 -0.80 2.62 -1.83
N TYR A 63 -0.59 3.63 -0.99
CA TYR A 63 0.70 4.28 -0.76
C TYR A 63 1.17 3.95 0.63
N VAL A 64 2.21 3.13 0.75
CA VAL A 64 2.78 2.83 2.05
C VAL A 64 3.73 3.95 2.44
N GLN A 65 3.30 4.79 3.40
CA GLN A 65 4.07 5.93 3.86
C GLN A 65 5.31 5.45 4.63
N GLU A 66 5.08 4.60 5.62
CA GLU A 66 6.13 4.09 6.49
C GLU A 66 5.83 2.66 6.93
N ILE A 67 6.91 1.88 7.08
CA ILE A 67 6.89 0.55 7.66
C ILE A 67 8.02 0.54 8.68
N GLU A 68 7.66 0.31 9.94
CA GLU A 68 8.57 0.14 11.05
C GLU A 68 8.46 -1.31 11.57
N THR A 69 9.46 -2.13 11.26
CA THR A 69 9.57 -3.47 11.83
C THR A 69 10.25 -3.38 13.19
N LYS A 70 9.57 -3.83 14.25
CA LYS A 70 10.16 -3.83 15.60
C LYS A 70 11.12 -5.00 15.75
N SER A 71 12.41 -4.72 15.61
CA SER A 71 13.48 -5.70 15.80
C SER A 71 13.39 -6.35 17.19
N GLY A 72 13.37 -7.69 17.22
CA GLY A 72 13.16 -8.49 18.43
C GLY A 72 11.72 -8.98 18.62
N THR A 73 10.76 -8.47 17.83
CA THR A 73 9.39 -8.96 17.77
C THR A 73 9.05 -9.31 16.32
N HIS A 74 8.29 -10.38 16.10
CA HIS A 74 7.76 -10.77 14.78
C HIS A 74 6.63 -9.82 14.31
N VAL A 75 6.70 -8.54 14.65
CA VAL A 75 5.65 -7.54 14.42
C VAL A 75 6.21 -6.34 13.67
N THR A 76 5.52 -6.01 12.60
CA THR A 76 5.75 -4.87 11.73
C THR A 76 4.57 -3.91 11.84
N LEU A 77 4.83 -2.65 12.15
CA LEU A 77 3.83 -1.60 12.19
C LEU A 77 3.99 -0.75 10.94
N GLY A 78 2.90 -0.36 10.31
CA GLY A 78 2.97 0.48 9.13
C GLY A 78 1.76 1.39 9.00
N VAL A 79 1.96 2.44 8.21
CA VAL A 79 0.90 3.37 7.84
C VAL A 79 0.82 3.42 6.32
N ALA A 80 -0.37 3.15 5.80
CA ALA A 80 -0.70 3.25 4.40
C ALA A 80 -1.76 4.33 4.18
N HIS A 81 -1.56 5.14 3.15
CA HIS A 81 -2.57 6.04 2.63
C HIS A 81 -3.22 5.38 1.42
N VAL A 82 -4.54 5.23 1.49
CA VAL A 82 -5.35 4.75 0.38
C VAL A 82 -6.12 5.93 -0.18
N TYR A 83 -5.96 6.15 -1.48
CA TYR A 83 -6.68 7.19 -2.21
C TYR A 83 -7.69 6.56 -3.15
N ASP A 84 -8.88 7.14 -3.24
CA ASP A 84 -9.87 6.71 -4.23
C ASP A 84 -9.37 6.94 -5.67
N ASP A 85 -8.48 7.93 -5.86
CA ASP A 85 -7.96 8.29 -7.18
C ASP A 85 -6.43 8.54 -7.12
N PRO A 86 -5.63 7.90 -7.98
CA PRO A 86 -4.18 8.08 -8.00
C PRO A 86 -3.76 9.50 -8.43
N ALA A 87 -4.56 10.21 -9.24
CA ALA A 87 -4.29 11.62 -9.55
C ALA A 87 -4.47 12.53 -8.33
N THR A 88 -5.31 12.15 -7.38
CA THR A 88 -5.43 12.84 -6.08
C THR A 88 -4.24 12.53 -5.18
N ALA A 89 -3.78 11.28 -5.14
CA ALA A 89 -2.54 10.91 -4.46
C ALA A 89 -1.35 11.72 -4.99
N LEU A 90 -1.24 11.86 -6.32
CA LEU A 90 -0.21 12.66 -7.01
C LEU A 90 -0.21 14.16 -6.65
N LYS A 91 -1.38 14.70 -6.27
CA LYS A 91 -1.55 16.11 -5.88
C LYS A 91 -1.34 16.35 -4.38
N VAL A 92 -1.71 15.38 -3.55
CA VAL A 92 -1.67 15.48 -2.09
C VAL A 92 -0.32 15.05 -1.52
N GLU A 93 0.25 13.94 -2.00
CA GLU A 93 1.56 13.49 -1.57
C GLU A 93 2.67 14.30 -2.26
N PRO A 94 3.77 14.59 -1.56
CA PRO A 94 4.89 15.29 -2.15
C PRO A 94 5.56 14.43 -3.23
N LYS A 95 6.04 15.08 -4.29
CA LYS A 95 6.65 14.47 -5.49
C LYS A 95 7.74 13.42 -5.21
N HIS A 96 8.37 13.48 -4.03
CA HIS A 96 9.41 12.52 -3.61
C HIS A 96 8.85 11.17 -3.10
N VAL A 97 7.64 11.13 -2.52
CA VAL A 97 7.00 9.89 -2.04
C VAL A 97 6.46 9.10 -3.22
N ILE A 98 5.80 9.80 -4.15
CA ILE A 98 5.29 9.23 -5.40
C ILE A 98 6.42 8.53 -6.17
N LYS A 99 7.55 9.22 -6.39
CA LYS A 99 8.72 8.64 -7.08
C LYS A 99 9.29 7.38 -6.43
N ARG A 100 9.06 7.20 -5.12
CA ARG A 100 9.54 6.03 -4.36
C ARG A 100 8.52 4.88 -4.34
N ASN A 101 7.23 5.19 -4.51
CA ASN A 101 6.14 4.21 -4.52
C ASN A 101 5.70 3.78 -5.93
N GLU A 102 5.91 4.61 -6.95
CA GLU A 102 5.60 4.27 -8.34
C GLU A 102 6.67 3.35 -8.96
N PRO A 103 6.27 2.24 -9.61
CA PRO A 103 7.17 1.45 -10.44
C PRO A 103 7.44 2.22 -11.73
N LYS A 104 8.45 3.11 -11.74
CA LYS A 104 9.04 3.80 -12.92
C LYS A 104 8.25 3.64 -14.23
N ALA A 105 7.09 4.29 -14.34
CA ALA A 105 6.36 4.34 -15.60
C ALA A 105 5.65 5.69 -15.72
N LYS A 106 6.16 6.48 -16.67
CA LYS A 106 5.63 7.73 -17.21
C LYS A 106 5.93 8.99 -16.38
N THR A 107 7.01 9.71 -16.63
CA THR A 107 7.16 10.70 -17.73
C THR A 107 5.88 11.43 -18.10
N GLU A 108 5.84 12.70 -17.66
CA GLU A 108 5.54 13.91 -18.44
C GLU A 108 4.33 14.74 -17.98
N GLY A 109 4.59 16.05 -17.78
CA GLY A 109 3.61 17.11 -17.92
C GLY A 109 3.01 17.68 -16.63
N LYS A 110 3.66 18.68 -16.02
CA LYS A 110 3.32 20.10 -16.27
C LYS A 110 4.24 21.02 -15.47
N GLU A 111 5.29 21.46 -16.16
CA GLU A 111 5.99 22.70 -15.86
C GLU A 111 5.19 23.84 -16.52
N ALA A 112 5.14 24.96 -15.80
CA ALA A 112 4.95 26.35 -16.21
C ALA A 112 4.11 26.69 -17.46
N ALA A 113 3.04 27.45 -17.24
CA ALA A 113 2.87 28.80 -17.79
C ALA A 113 1.76 29.52 -17.01
#